data_AF-D5WVZ8-F1
#
_entry.id   AF-D5WVZ8-F1
#
_cell.length_a   1.000
_cell.length_b   1.000
_cell.length_c   1.000
_cell.angle_alpha   90.00
_cell.angle_beta   90.00
_cell.angle_gamma   90.00
#
_symmetry.space_group_name_H-M   'P 1'
#
loop_
_entity.id
_entity.type
_entity.pdbx_description
1 polymer ?
#
loop_
_entity_poly.entity_id
_entity_poly.type
_entity_poly.pdbx_seq_one_letter_code
_entity_poly.pdbx_strand_id
1 'polypeptide(L)'
;MIGSRRRGCVRSSGEKIQLIIRRLRCGRCRRIHHELPDILVPYKRHEALSIEAAVSEPPAERVGVEESTLRRWRHRFAIWAPYAVGCLNALAQSVHDALPNPASWFNLKSLFPSVSLCSGHMLTDIE
;
A
#
# COMPACT_ATOMS: atom_id res chain seq x y z
N MET A 1 7.05 -9.08 24.40
CA MET A 1 5.65 -8.79 24.01
C MET A 1 4.89 -8.43 25.29
N ILE A 2 4.14 -7.32 25.33
CA ILE A 2 3.51 -6.83 26.57
C ILE A 2 2.12 -7.44 26.80
N GLY A 3 1.46 -7.85 25.72
CA GLY A 3 0.14 -8.47 25.77
C GLY A 3 -0.54 -8.40 24.41
N SER A 4 -1.86 -8.62 24.41
CA SER A 4 -2.70 -8.49 23.22
C SER A 4 -3.95 -7.68 23.52
N ARG A 5 -4.62 -7.22 22.47
CA ARG A 5 -5.91 -6.52 22.53
C ARG A 5 -6.82 -7.05 21.43
N ARG A 6 -8.10 -7.26 21.76
CA ARG A 6 -9.13 -7.57 20.76
C ARG A 6 -9.52 -6.29 20.00
N ARG A 7 -9.58 -6.35 18.67
CA ARG A 7 -10.06 -5.28 17.79
C ARG A 7 -11.10 -5.86 16.83
N GLY A 8 -12.30 -5.29 16.80
CA GLY A 8 -13.32 -5.65 15.82
C GLY A 8 -12.98 -5.10 14.43
N CYS A 9 -13.29 -5.90 13.41
CA CYS A 9 -13.17 -5.55 11.99
C CYS A 9 -14.44 -6.00 11.26
N VAL A 10 -14.89 -5.22 10.29
CA VAL A 10 -15.99 -5.54 9.38
C VAL A 10 -15.39 -5.86 8.01
N ARG A 11 -15.67 -7.06 7.51
CA ARG A 11 -15.20 -7.50 6.18
C ARG A 11 -16.06 -6.89 5.07
N SER A 12 -15.63 -7.02 3.83
CA SER A 12 -16.37 -6.61 2.63
C SER A 12 -17.73 -7.29 2.51
N SER A 13 -17.84 -8.54 2.97
CA SER A 13 -19.10 -9.29 3.08
C SER A 13 -20.08 -8.74 4.13
N GLY A 14 -19.65 -7.80 4.98
CA GLY A 14 -20.42 -7.33 6.14
C GLY A 14 -20.20 -8.18 7.41
N GLU A 15 -19.44 -9.27 7.33
CA GLU A 15 -19.11 -10.11 8.49
C GLU A 15 -18.29 -9.32 9.53
N LYS A 16 -18.66 -9.44 10.81
CA LYS A 16 -17.93 -8.85 11.92
C LYS A 16 -16.97 -9.88 12.53
N ILE A 17 -15.67 -9.67 12.36
CA ILE A 17 -14.61 -10.51 12.93
C ILE A 17 -13.90 -9.81 14.09
N GLN A 18 -13.27 -10.58 14.98
CA GLN A 18 -12.41 -10.06 16.05
C GLN A 18 -10.95 -10.48 15.80
N LEU A 19 -10.07 -9.49 15.68
CA LEU A 19 -8.63 -9.69 15.54
C LEU A 19 -7.94 -9.58 16.90
N ILE A 20 -6.98 -10.46 17.15
CA ILE A 20 -6.12 -10.40 18.34
C ILE A 20 -4.83 -9.68 17.94
N ILE A 21 -4.70 -8.43 18.36
CA ILE A 21 -3.57 -7.56 17.98
C ILE A 21 -2.51 -7.56 19.07
N ARG A 22 -1.24 -7.76 18.69
CA ARG A 22 -0.11 -7.76 19.60
C ARG A 22 0.20 -6.33 20.09
N ARG A 23 0.53 -6.20 21.38
CA ARG A 23 1.03 -4.97 22.02
C ARG A 23 2.54 -5.06 22.16
N LEU A 24 3.25 -4.17 21.47
CA LEU A 24 4.71 -4.15 21.39
C LEU A 24 5.24 -2.90 22.10
N ARG A 25 6.38 -3.03 22.80
CA ARG A 25 7.08 -1.87 23.36
C ARG A 25 8.08 -1.39 22.32
N CYS A 26 8.02 -0.11 21.94
CA CYS A 26 9.03 0.45 21.06
C CYS A 26 10.31 0.72 21.86
N GLY A 27 11.46 0.22 21.37
CA GLY A 27 12.76 0.47 21.99
C GLY A 27 13.18 1.94 21.95
N ARG A 28 12.72 2.71 20.96
CA ARG A 28 13.09 4.12 20.77
C ARG A 28 12.21 5.06 21.60
N CYS A 29 10.88 5.05 21.40
CA CYS A 29 10.00 5.98 22.11
C CYS A 29 9.52 5.49 23.48
N ARG A 30 9.85 4.25 23.86
CA ARG A 30 9.46 3.59 25.13
C ARG A 30 7.95 3.42 25.35
N ARG A 31 7.09 3.82 24.39
CA ARG A 31 5.63 3.67 24.41
C ARG A 31 5.18 2.29 23.92
N ILE A 32 3.92 1.97 24.20
CA ILE A 32 3.26 0.75 23.74
C ILE A 32 2.56 1.04 22.40
N HIS A 33 2.93 0.29 21.38
CA HIS A 33 2.31 0.32 20.06
C HIS A 33 1.48 -0.93 19.84
N HIS A 34 0.41 -0.77 19.09
CA HIS A 34 -0.36 -1.89 18.56
C HIS A 34 0.22 -2.27 17.20
N GLU A 35 0.37 -3.57 16.97
CA GLU A 35 0.59 -4.10 15.64
C GLU A 35 -0.57 -3.67 14.72
N LEU A 36 -0.24 -3.42 13.46
CA LEU A 36 -1.20 -3.12 12.41
C LEU A 36 -1.16 -4.26 11.39
N PRO A 37 -2.16 -5.17 11.40
CA PRO A 37 -2.29 -6.19 10.36
C PRO A 37 -2.57 -5.57 8.99
N ASP A 38 -2.10 -6.21 7.92
CA ASP A 38 -2.25 -5.72 6.54
C ASP A 38 -3.71 -5.54 6.11
N ILE A 39 -4.61 -6.36 6.65
CA ILE A 39 -6.05 -6.26 6.38
C ILE A 39 -6.69 -5.00 6.99
N LEU A 40 -5.98 -4.21 7.81
CA LEU A 40 -6.53 -3.06 8.51
C LEU A 40 -5.85 -1.75 8.08
N VAL A 41 -6.69 -0.77 7.74
CA VAL A 41 -6.27 0.63 7.68
C VAL A 41 -6.22 1.22 9.11
N PRO A 42 -5.22 2.06 9.45
CA PRO A 42 -5.15 2.73 10.74
C PRO A 42 -6.47 3.42 11.11
N TYR A 43 -6.90 3.25 12.37
CA TYR A 43 -8.13 3.83 12.93
C TYR A 43 -9.46 3.43 12.25
N LYS A 44 -9.43 2.61 11.20
CA LYS A 44 -10.64 2.12 10.53
C LYS A 44 -11.16 0.84 11.18
N ARG A 45 -12.47 0.63 11.02
CA ARG A 45 -13.20 -0.56 11.50
C ARG A 45 -13.52 -1.54 10.38
N HIS A 46 -13.23 -1.18 9.13
CA HIS A 46 -13.47 -2.01 7.96
C HIS A 46 -12.13 -2.50 7.42
N GLU A 47 -12.15 -3.67 6.76
CA GLU A 47 -10.95 -4.19 6.10
C GLU A 47 -10.48 -3.26 4.97
N ALA A 48 -9.19 -3.31 4.67
CA ALA A 48 -8.56 -2.51 3.63
C ALA A 48 -9.23 -2.74 2.27
N LEU A 49 -9.52 -3.99 1.93
CA LEU A 49 -10.22 -4.38 0.69
C LEU A 49 -11.55 -3.66 0.49
N SER A 50 -12.35 -3.49 1.56
CA SER A 50 -13.63 -2.76 1.48
C SER A 50 -13.42 -1.28 1.14
N ILE A 51 -12.35 -0.69 1.67
CA ILE A 51 -12.01 0.72 1.43
C ILE A 51 -11.50 0.89 0.00
N GLU A 52 -10.62 -0.01 -0.46
CA GLU A 52 -10.11 -0.05 -1.83
C GLU A 52 -11.25 -0.20 -2.85
N ALA A 53 -12.15 -1.14 -2.63
CA ALA A 53 -13.33 -1.35 -3.48
C ALA A 53 -14.23 -0.10 -3.56
N ALA A 54 -14.32 0.68 -2.48
CA ALA A 54 -15.13 1.89 -2.43
C ALA A 54 -14.54 3.08 -3.20
N VAL A 55 -13.21 3.11 -3.36
CA VAL A 55 -12.46 4.20 -4.03
C VAL A 55 -11.93 3.81 -5.41
N SER A 56 -12.11 2.55 -5.80
CA SER A 56 -11.75 2.04 -7.13
C SER A 56 -12.62 2.69 -8.21
N GLU A 57 -12.07 2.75 -9.43
CA GLU A 57 -12.77 3.23 -10.63
C GLU A 57 -12.80 2.11 -11.68
N PRO A 58 -13.98 1.59 -12.07
CA PRO A 58 -15.31 1.92 -11.53
C PRO A 58 -15.49 1.41 -10.08
N PRO A 59 -16.36 2.06 -9.27
CA PRO A 59 -16.62 1.62 -7.91
C PRO A 59 -17.28 0.24 -7.90
N ALA A 60 -16.89 -0.61 -6.95
CA ALA A 60 -17.52 -1.93 -6.81
C ALA A 60 -19.02 -1.79 -6.51
N GLU A 61 -19.85 -2.60 -7.18
CA GLU A 61 -21.32 -2.52 -7.11
C GLU A 61 -21.88 -2.71 -5.70
N ARG A 62 -21.20 -3.49 -4.85
CA ARG A 62 -21.68 -3.79 -3.49
C ARG A 62 -20.54 -3.81 -2.50
N VAL A 63 -20.36 -2.69 -1.81
CA VAL A 63 -19.63 -2.65 -0.53
C VAL A 63 -20.68 -2.71 0.57
N GLY A 64 -20.60 -3.70 1.47
CA GLY A 64 -21.57 -3.92 2.56
C GLY A 64 -21.52 -2.85 3.66
N VAL A 65 -21.61 -1.58 3.29
CA VAL A 65 -21.36 -0.40 4.12
C VAL A 65 -22.33 0.72 3.75
N GLU A 66 -22.80 1.45 4.76
CA GLU A 66 -23.65 2.63 4.59
C GLU A 66 -23.07 3.67 3.61
N GLU A 67 -23.91 4.24 2.75
CA GLU A 67 -23.49 5.20 1.72
C GLU A 67 -22.79 6.43 2.33
N SER A 68 -23.24 6.89 3.50
CA SER A 68 -22.58 7.98 4.22
C SER A 68 -21.12 7.69 4.57
N THR A 69 -20.79 6.43 4.82
CA THR A 69 -19.43 5.96 5.10
C THR A 69 -18.61 5.86 3.81
N LEU A 70 -19.21 5.34 2.73
CA LEU A 70 -18.59 5.30 1.39
C LEU A 70 -18.24 6.70 0.90
N ARG A 71 -19.17 7.66 1.00
CA ARG A 71 -18.94 9.07 0.66
C ARG A 71 -17.76 9.65 1.43
N ARG A 72 -17.66 9.37 2.74
CA ARG A 72 -16.52 9.84 3.57
C ARG A 72 -15.19 9.24 3.10
N TRP A 73 -15.17 7.98 2.68
CA TRP A 73 -13.95 7.34 2.17
C TRP A 73 -13.52 7.92 0.84
N ARG A 74 -14.45 8.00 -0.13
CA ARG A 74 -14.21 8.63 -1.44
C ARG A 74 -13.71 10.05 -1.30
N HIS A 75 -14.37 10.86 -0.46
CA HIS A 75 -13.93 12.24 -0.21
C HIS A 75 -12.52 12.32 0.40
N ARG A 76 -12.21 11.46 1.39
CA ARG A 76 -10.87 11.41 1.98
C ARG A 76 -9.80 10.97 0.99
N PHE A 77 -10.12 10.00 0.14
CA PHE A 77 -9.22 9.53 -0.91
C PHE A 77 -8.99 10.60 -1.97
N ALA A 78 -10.05 11.25 -2.45
CA ALA A 78 -9.96 12.34 -3.43
C ALA A 78 -9.08 13.51 -2.94
N ILE A 79 -9.12 13.83 -1.64
CA ILE A 79 -8.24 14.85 -1.04
C ILE A 79 -6.79 14.35 -0.95
N TRP A 80 -6.58 13.08 -0.63
CA TRP A 80 -5.25 12.52 -0.36
C TRP A 80 -4.48 12.09 -1.63
N ALA A 81 -5.19 11.58 -2.64
CA ALA A 81 -4.59 11.00 -3.84
C ALA A 81 -3.66 11.96 -4.60
N PRO A 82 -3.99 13.25 -4.81
CA PRO A 82 -3.08 14.18 -5.49
C PRO A 82 -1.75 14.37 -4.75
N TYR A 83 -1.80 14.43 -3.42
CA TYR A 83 -0.60 14.52 -2.59
C TYR A 83 0.27 13.25 -2.71
N ALA A 84 -0.36 12.08 -2.68
CA ALA A 84 0.32 10.80 -2.84
C ALA A 84 0.99 10.69 -4.22
N VAL A 85 0.29 11.05 -5.30
CA VAL A 85 0.83 11.09 -6.67
C VAL A 85 2.02 12.04 -6.74
N GLY A 86 1.94 13.24 -6.16
CA GLY A 86 3.06 14.18 -6.11
C GLY A 86 4.30 13.60 -5.41
N CYS A 87 4.11 12.92 -4.28
CA CYS A 87 5.21 12.26 -3.56
C CYS A 87 5.82 11.11 -4.37
N LEU A 88 5.00 10.28 -5.01
CA LEU A 88 5.46 9.17 -5.83
C LEU A 88 6.23 9.67 -7.06
N ASN A 89 5.76 10.73 -7.71
CA ASN A 89 6.46 11.35 -8.84
C ASN A 89 7.82 11.93 -8.42
N ALA A 90 7.89 12.61 -7.28
CA ALA A 90 9.16 13.13 -6.75
C ALA A 90 10.16 12.00 -6.44
N LEU A 91 9.68 10.90 -5.85
CA LEU A 91 10.51 9.73 -5.59
C LEU A 91 10.97 9.07 -6.91
N ALA A 92 10.07 8.89 -7.88
CA ALA A 92 10.39 8.32 -9.17
C ALA A 92 11.46 9.15 -9.91
N GLN A 93 11.35 10.48 -9.87
CA GLN A 93 12.36 11.37 -10.44
C GLN A 93 13.70 11.24 -9.71
N SER A 94 13.69 11.21 -8.37
CA SER A 94 14.93 11.04 -7.59
C SER A 94 15.64 9.71 -7.89
N VAL A 95 14.89 8.64 -8.15
CA VAL A 95 15.44 7.34 -8.55
C VAL A 95 15.97 7.41 -9.99
N HIS A 96 15.25 8.04 -10.91
CA HIS A 96 15.72 8.24 -12.28
C HIS A 96 17.04 9.01 -12.33
N ASP A 97 17.15 10.11 -11.57
CA ASP A 97 18.35 10.94 -11.52
C ASP A 97 19.53 10.23 -10.82
N ALA A 98 19.25 9.35 -9.86
CA ALA A 98 20.26 8.59 -9.12
C ALA A 98 20.78 7.36 -9.90
N LEU A 99 20.03 6.84 -10.87
CA LEU A 99 20.52 5.78 -11.74
C LEU A 99 21.43 6.37 -12.80
N PRO A 100 22.69 5.93 -12.91
CA PRO A 100 23.56 6.45 -13.93
C PRO A 100 23.00 6.00 -15.30
N ASN A 101 23.00 6.91 -16.29
CA ASN A 101 22.52 6.68 -17.66
C ASN A 101 22.77 5.23 -18.09
N PRO A 102 21.83 4.48 -18.70
CA PRO A 102 22.05 3.09 -19.12
C PRO A 102 23.32 2.87 -19.96
N ALA A 103 23.85 3.91 -20.61
CA ALA A 103 25.16 3.89 -21.27
C ALA A 103 26.37 3.72 -20.31
N SER A 104 26.24 4.13 -19.05
CA SER A 104 27.25 3.96 -17.99
C SER A 104 27.32 2.53 -17.43
N TRP A 105 26.27 1.72 -17.65
CA TRP A 105 26.22 0.34 -17.17
C TRP A 105 27.26 -0.56 -17.84
N PHE A 106 27.76 -0.17 -19.02
CA PHE A 106 28.85 -0.87 -19.71
C PHE A 106 30.16 -0.90 -18.91
N ASN A 107 30.38 0.02 -17.97
CA ASN A 107 31.59 0.06 -17.13
C ASN A 107 31.44 -0.65 -15.77
N LEU A 108 30.25 -1.13 -15.39
CA LEU A 108 29.97 -1.74 -14.08
C LEU A 108 29.84 -3.27 -14.09
N LYS A 109 30.11 -3.94 -15.22
CA LYS A 109 30.13 -5.41 -15.32
C LYS A 109 31.16 -6.11 -14.41
N SER A 110 32.07 -5.35 -13.78
CA SER A 110 33.09 -5.89 -12.87
C SER A 110 32.59 -6.13 -11.43
N LEU A 111 31.42 -5.62 -11.02
CA LEU A 111 30.98 -5.70 -9.61
C LEU A 111 29.89 -6.75 -9.31
N PHE A 112 29.14 -7.25 -10.29
CA PHE A 112 28.07 -8.25 -10.04
C PHE A 112 27.98 -9.28 -11.16
N PRO A 113 28.78 -10.36 -11.14
CA PRO A 113 28.83 -11.37 -12.21
C PRO A 113 27.59 -12.29 -12.27
N SER A 114 26.64 -12.18 -11.33
CA SER A 114 25.47 -13.08 -11.25
C SER A 114 24.13 -12.44 -11.66
N VAL A 115 24.09 -11.17 -12.06
CA VAL A 115 22.86 -10.54 -12.53
C VAL A 115 22.74 -10.72 -14.04
N SER A 116 22.02 -11.76 -14.46
CA SER A 116 21.60 -11.90 -15.86
C SER A 116 20.56 -10.82 -16.18
N LEU A 117 21.00 -9.73 -16.82
CA LEU A 117 20.10 -8.82 -17.51
C LEU A 117 19.47 -9.55 -18.70
N CYS A 118 18.25 -10.07 -18.53
CA CYS A 118 17.37 -10.33 -19.66
C CYS A 118 17.09 -8.99 -20.33
N SER A 119 17.81 -8.75 -21.41
CA SER A 119 17.70 -7.57 -22.25
C SER A 119 16.30 -7.54 -22.85
N GLY A 120 15.71 -6.34 -22.85
CA GLY A 120 14.31 -6.13 -23.15
C GLY A 120 13.84 -6.70 -24.48
N HIS A 121 12.58 -7.09 -24.51
CA HIS A 121 11.76 -7.05 -25.71
C HIS A 121 10.47 -6.32 -25.36
N MET A 122 10.30 -5.16 -26.00
CA MET A 122 9.01 -4.54 -26.28
C MET A 122 8.15 -5.60 -26.99
N LEU A 123 7.05 -6.02 -26.39
CA LEU A 123 6.04 -6.81 -27.10
C LEU A 123 5.24 -5.88 -28.00
N THR A 124 5.67 -5.78 -29.26
CA THR A 124 4.84 -5.33 -30.37
C THR A 124 5.24 -6.11 -31.63
N ASP A 125 4.42 -7.09 -31.99
CA ASP A 125 4.21 -7.69 -33.32
C ASP A 125 2.88 -8.46 -33.14
N ILE A 126 1.70 -8.08 -33.65
CA ILE A 126 1.24 -7.99 -35.04
C ILE A 126 1.78 -9.14 -35.90
N GLU A 127 1.09 -10.28 -35.84
CA GLU A 127 0.44 -10.97 -36.97
C GLU A 127 -0.66 -11.91 -36.45
#